data_AF-A0A2I0WKB6-F1
#
_entry.id   AF-A0A2I0WKB6-F1
#
_cell.length_a   1.000
_cell.length_b   1.000
_cell.length_c   1.000
_cell.angle_alpha   90.00
_cell.angle_beta   90.00
_cell.angle_gamma   90.00
#
_symmetry.space_group_name_H-M   'P 1'
#
loop_
_entity.id
_entity.type
_entity.pdbx_description
1 polymer ?
#
loop_
_entity_poly.entity_id
_entity_poly.type
_entity_poly.pdbx_seq_one_letter_code
_entity_poly.pdbx_strand_id
1 'polypeptide(L)'
;MFYEDCEVVPWHKYVWHKHFSLRYSIFSWFAFMNGLKTADALAMRGIPATPICVFCKAENETKNHLFFECDFTFNILKHCLPRMNYMLLRPNLWQVYFDMEASESDLNRKSFGFLLISAIVYYTWRARNDRIFGNNIECLTTITSKIKKAVYLKTFKKKCFQSSQLWFT
;
A
#
# COMPACT_ATOMS: atom_id res chain seq x y z
N MET A 1 -1.30 -4.07 34.85
CA MET A 1 -0.18 -3.84 33.90
C MET A 1 -0.79 -3.12 32.69
N PHE A 2 -0.27 -1.99 32.20
CA PHE A 2 -0.96 -1.04 31.27
C PHE A 2 -1.45 -1.59 29.90
N TYR A 3 -1.46 -2.91 29.67
CA TYR A 3 -1.84 -3.55 28.41
C TYR A 3 -2.86 -4.68 28.56
N GLU A 4 -3.48 -4.86 29.72
CA GLU A 4 -4.40 -5.99 29.98
C GLU A 4 -5.73 -5.92 29.17
N ASP A 5 -6.13 -4.73 28.69
CA ASP A 5 -7.40 -4.52 27.97
C ASP A 5 -7.23 -4.02 26.53
N CYS A 6 -6.16 -4.41 25.83
CA CYS A 6 -5.94 -3.95 24.45
C CYS A 6 -6.71 -4.85 23.47
N GLU A 7 -7.83 -4.35 22.92
CA GLU A 7 -8.57 -5.05 21.86
C GLU A 7 -7.66 -5.36 20.67
N VAL A 8 -7.57 -6.65 20.32
CA VAL A 8 -6.75 -7.10 19.21
C VAL A 8 -7.41 -6.68 17.89
N VAL A 9 -6.87 -5.63 17.29
CA VAL A 9 -7.33 -5.13 16.00
C VAL A 9 -7.08 -6.13 14.86
N PRO A 10 -8.05 -6.37 13.96
CA PRO A 10 -7.91 -7.39 12.91
C PRO A 10 -6.77 -7.12 11.92
N TRP A 11 -6.40 -5.86 11.70
CA TRP A 11 -5.34 -5.48 10.77
C TRP A 11 -3.92 -5.72 11.31
N HIS A 12 -3.74 -6.01 12.60
CA HIS A 12 -2.40 -6.11 13.20
C HIS A 12 -1.53 -7.15 12.49
N LYS A 13 -2.12 -8.29 12.13
CA LYS A 13 -1.45 -9.40 11.42
C LYS A 13 -1.03 -9.05 9.99
N TYR A 14 -1.69 -8.07 9.38
CA TYR A 14 -1.33 -7.57 8.04
C TYR A 14 -0.13 -6.64 8.09
N VAL A 15 -0.06 -5.80 9.13
CA VAL A 15 0.94 -4.75 9.25
C VAL A 15 2.22 -5.24 9.94
N TRP A 16 2.05 -6.05 10.99
CA TRP A 16 3.11 -6.50 11.90
C TRP A 16 3.44 -8.00 11.75
N HIS A 17 3.39 -8.50 10.52
CA HIS A 17 3.72 -9.90 10.21
C HIS A 17 5.24 -10.17 10.32
N LYS A 18 5.67 -11.44 10.46
CA LYS A 18 7.09 -11.86 10.65
C LYS A 18 8.12 -11.23 9.70
N HIS A 19 7.70 -10.80 8.51
CA HIS A 19 8.58 -10.30 7.45
C HIS A 19 8.35 -8.84 7.11
N PHE A 20 7.70 -8.11 8.00
CA PHE A 20 7.39 -6.71 7.82
C PHE A 20 8.64 -5.84 7.64
N SER A 21 8.41 -4.65 7.11
CA SER A 21 9.39 -3.58 7.04
C SER A 21 8.80 -2.39 7.76
N LEU A 22 9.42 -1.99 8.89
CA LEU A 22 8.92 -0.89 9.72
C LEU A 22 8.63 0.37 8.86
N ARG A 23 9.50 0.67 7.90
CA ARG A 23 9.34 1.77 6.94
C ARG A 23 8.02 1.74 6.17
N TYR A 24 7.51 0.56 5.81
CA TYR A 24 6.29 0.41 5.01
C TYR A 24 5.06 0.14 5.89
N SER A 25 5.27 -0.63 6.96
CA SER A 25 4.23 -0.99 7.92
C SER A 25 3.64 0.23 8.63
N ILE A 26 4.45 1.22 9.01
CA ILE A 26 3.94 2.45 9.63
C ILE A 26 2.93 3.17 8.71
N PHE A 27 3.18 3.20 7.40
CA PHE A 27 2.27 3.85 6.45
C PHE A 27 1.00 3.03 6.23
N SER A 28 1.10 1.70 6.26
CA SER A 28 -0.08 0.84 6.20
C SER A 28 -0.94 0.96 7.46
N TRP A 29 -0.31 1.02 8.63
CA TRP A 29 -0.99 1.34 9.89
C TRP A 29 -1.70 2.69 9.80
N PHE A 30 -1.03 3.75 9.33
CA PHE A 30 -1.68 5.04 9.09
C PHE A 30 -2.83 4.94 8.08
N ALA A 31 -2.73 4.09 7.05
CA ALA A 31 -3.82 3.89 6.10
C ALA A 31 -5.04 3.22 6.76
N PHE A 32 -4.83 2.27 7.67
CA PHE A 32 -5.92 1.67 8.46
C PHE A 32 -6.54 2.66 9.44
N MET A 33 -5.73 3.50 10.08
CA MET A 33 -6.17 4.47 11.10
C MET A 33 -6.64 5.82 10.53
N ASN A 34 -6.77 5.98 9.20
CA ASN A 34 -7.01 7.29 8.56
C ASN A 34 -5.99 8.38 8.99
N GLY A 35 -4.78 7.96 9.35
CA GLY A 35 -3.68 8.83 9.78
C GLY A 35 -2.84 9.38 8.61
N LEU A 36 -3.04 8.89 7.39
CA LEU A 36 -2.36 9.44 6.21
C LEU A 36 -2.84 10.87 5.93
N LYS A 37 -1.89 11.74 5.58
CA LYS A 37 -2.15 13.16 5.26
C LYS A 37 -2.65 13.32 3.81
N THR A 38 -3.82 12.77 3.51
CA THR A 38 -4.58 13.04 2.28
C THR A 38 -5.31 14.38 2.37
N ALA A 39 -5.72 14.95 1.24
CA ALA A 39 -6.37 16.26 1.19
C ALA A 39 -7.64 16.33 2.05
N ASP A 40 -8.50 15.30 1.98
CA ASP A 40 -9.68 15.15 2.86
C ASP A 40 -9.32 15.16 4.35
N ALA A 41 -8.29 14.41 4.74
CA ALA A 41 -7.82 14.30 6.12
C ALA A 41 -7.11 15.56 6.62
N LEU A 42 -6.58 16.39 5.72
CA LEU A 42 -6.02 17.71 6.06
C LEU A 42 -7.15 18.74 6.21
N ALA A 43 -8.13 18.72 5.30
CA ALA A 43 -9.29 19.60 5.35
C ALA A 43 -10.11 19.40 6.65
N MET A 44 -10.32 18.15 7.08
CA MET A 44 -10.97 17.85 8.37
C MET A 44 -10.22 18.41 9.59
N ARG A 45 -8.92 18.69 9.46
CA ARG A 45 -8.07 19.29 10.51
C ARG A 45 -7.92 20.81 10.36
N GLY A 46 -8.66 21.43 9.44
CA GLY A 46 -8.56 22.87 9.16
C GLY A 46 -7.25 23.28 8.46
N ILE A 47 -6.51 22.32 7.89
CA ILE A 47 -5.26 22.60 7.16
C ILE A 47 -5.61 22.76 5.68
N PRO A 48 -5.32 23.90 5.05
CA PRO A 48 -5.58 24.11 3.63
C PRO A 48 -4.82 23.08 2.76
N ALA A 49 -5.55 22.41 1.88
CA ALA A 49 -5.00 21.49 0.90
C ALA A 49 -5.85 21.55 -0.38
N THR A 50 -5.21 21.40 -1.54
CA THR A 50 -5.94 21.25 -2.81
C THR A 50 -6.74 19.96 -2.76
N PRO A 51 -8.08 20.00 -2.90
CA PRO A 51 -8.91 18.82 -2.74
C PRO A 51 -8.75 17.85 -3.91
N ILE A 52 -8.28 18.31 -5.07
CA ILE A 52 -8.15 17.50 -6.28
C ILE A 52 -6.92 16.59 -6.22
N CYS A 53 -7.12 15.32 -6.57
CA CYS A 53 -6.09 14.31 -6.66
C CYS A 53 -5.01 14.70 -7.68
N VAL A 54 -3.75 14.73 -7.23
CA VAL A 54 -2.62 15.16 -8.04
C VAL A 54 -2.24 14.19 -9.15
N PHE A 55 -2.73 12.94 -9.08
CA PHE A 55 -2.46 11.91 -10.08
C PHE A 55 -3.39 12.02 -11.28
N CYS A 56 -4.71 11.94 -11.07
CA CYS A 56 -5.71 11.99 -12.14
C CYS A 56 -6.16 13.42 -12.49
N LYS A 57 -6.01 14.38 -11.56
CA LYS A 57 -6.46 15.77 -11.71
C LYS A 57 -7.97 15.93 -12.01
N ALA A 58 -8.78 14.93 -11.68
CA ALA A 58 -10.20 14.88 -12.01
C ALA A 58 -11.11 14.80 -10.77
N GLU A 59 -10.72 13.99 -9.79
CA GLU A 59 -11.54 13.67 -8.61
C GLU A 59 -10.92 14.19 -7.32
N ASN A 60 -11.72 14.27 -6.26
CA ASN A 60 -11.24 14.63 -4.92
C ASN A 60 -10.32 13.55 -4.33
N GLU A 61 -9.19 13.98 -3.73
CA GLU A 61 -8.24 13.11 -3.05
C GLU A 61 -8.79 12.68 -1.68
N THR A 62 -9.37 11.49 -1.66
CA THR A 62 -9.65 10.72 -0.45
C THR A 62 -8.65 9.58 -0.31
N LYS A 63 -8.60 8.93 0.86
CA LYS A 63 -7.82 7.69 1.03
C LYS A 63 -8.20 6.62 0.01
N ASN A 64 -9.50 6.37 -0.19
CA ASN A 64 -9.96 5.34 -1.12
C ASN A 64 -9.62 5.72 -2.56
N HIS A 65 -9.81 6.99 -2.91
CA HIS A 65 -9.44 7.48 -4.22
C HIS A 65 -7.94 7.32 -4.48
N LEU A 66 -7.11 7.77 -3.55
CA LEU A 66 -5.65 7.74 -3.69
C LEU A 66 -5.10 6.34 -3.93
N PHE A 67 -5.65 5.30 -3.30
CA PHE A 67 -5.10 3.94 -3.40
C PHE A 67 -5.85 3.01 -4.35
N PHE A 68 -7.14 3.25 -4.62
CA PHE A 68 -7.98 2.28 -5.32
C PHE A 68 -8.81 2.85 -6.46
N GLU A 69 -9.37 4.06 -6.33
CA GLU A 69 -10.28 4.60 -7.37
C GLU A 69 -9.53 5.43 -8.42
N CYS A 70 -8.39 6.03 -8.09
CA CYS A 70 -7.56 6.74 -9.04
C CYS A 70 -6.93 5.76 -10.04
N ASP A 71 -7.16 5.97 -11.35
CA ASP A 71 -6.65 5.09 -12.41
C ASP A 71 -5.14 4.91 -12.38
N PHE A 72 -4.40 6.00 -12.13
CA PHE A 72 -2.94 5.97 -12.11
C PHE A 72 -2.42 5.03 -11.00
N THR A 73 -2.93 5.20 -9.77
CA THR A 73 -2.46 4.41 -8.62
C THR A 73 -3.04 3.01 -8.61
N PHE A 74 -4.25 2.82 -9.13
CA PHE A 74 -4.80 1.49 -9.35
C PHE A 74 -4.01 0.70 -10.39
N ASN A 75 -3.48 1.35 -11.44
CA ASN A 75 -2.56 0.70 -12.36
C ASN A 75 -1.24 0.29 -11.66
N ILE A 76 -0.69 1.11 -10.75
CA ILE A 76 0.48 0.70 -9.93
C ILE A 76 0.15 -0.59 -9.15
N LEU A 77 -1.02 -0.63 -8.50
CA LEU A 77 -1.49 -1.79 -7.76
C LEU A 77 -1.59 -3.03 -8.67
N LYS A 78 -2.21 -2.93 -9.85
CA LYS A 78 -2.34 -4.04 -10.81
C LYS A 78 -1.00 -4.54 -11.35
N HIS A 79 -0.04 -3.64 -11.59
CA HIS A 79 1.29 -4.03 -12.08
C HIS A 79 2.16 -4.71 -11.02
N CYS A 80 1.95 -4.38 -9.74
CA CYS A 80 2.61 -5.02 -8.62
C CYS A 80 1.90 -6.30 -8.19
N LEU A 81 0.57 -6.34 -8.26
CA LEU A 81 -0.29 -7.40 -7.75
C LEU A 81 -1.27 -7.86 -8.87
N PRO A 82 -0.83 -8.72 -9.80
CA PRO A 82 -1.61 -9.08 -10.99
C PRO A 82 -2.99 -9.67 -10.72
N ARG A 83 -3.19 -10.28 -9.54
CA ARG A 83 -4.49 -10.79 -9.09
C ARG A 83 -5.60 -9.72 -9.09
N MET A 84 -5.24 -8.45 -8.90
CA MET A 84 -6.19 -7.34 -8.90
C MET A 84 -6.80 -7.07 -10.28
N ASN A 85 -6.24 -7.62 -11.37
CA ASN A 85 -6.83 -7.52 -12.72
C ASN A 85 -8.11 -8.34 -12.87
N TYR A 86 -8.35 -9.32 -12.01
CA TYR A 86 -9.50 -10.24 -12.10
C TYR A 86 -10.64 -9.87 -11.15
N MET A 87 -10.51 -8.79 -10.38
CA MET A 87 -11.58 -8.33 -9.50
C MET A 87 -12.66 -7.61 -10.31
N LEU A 88 -13.92 -8.00 -10.10
CA LEU A 88 -15.08 -7.39 -10.76
C LEU A 88 -15.26 -5.91 -10.38
N LEU A 89 -14.94 -5.56 -9.13
CA LEU A 89 -15.05 -4.22 -8.57
C LEU A 89 -13.71 -3.79 -7.99
N ARG A 90 -13.48 -2.48 -7.92
CA ARG A 90 -12.28 -1.94 -7.27
C ARG A 90 -12.36 -2.18 -5.76
N PRO A 91 -11.38 -2.88 -5.17
CA PRO A 91 -11.38 -3.17 -3.74
C PRO A 91 -11.00 -1.92 -2.94
N ASN A 92 -11.35 -1.88 -1.67
CA ASN A 92 -10.72 -0.98 -0.70
C ASN A 92 -9.51 -1.66 -0.03
N LEU A 93 -8.80 -0.92 0.83
CA LEU A 93 -7.60 -1.40 1.52
C LEU A 93 -7.83 -2.72 2.27
N TRP A 94 -8.92 -2.79 3.02
CA TRP A 94 -9.28 -3.97 3.80
C TRP A 94 -9.51 -5.19 2.90
N GLN A 95 -10.23 -5.01 1.80
CA GLN A 95 -10.53 -6.07 0.85
C GLN A 95 -9.27 -6.63 0.19
N VAL A 96 -8.28 -5.79 -0.14
CA VAL A 96 -7.00 -6.27 -0.70
C VAL A 96 -6.21 -7.11 0.29
N TYR A 97 -6.13 -6.68 1.55
CA TYR A 97 -5.47 -7.47 2.59
C TYR A 97 -6.22 -8.78 2.90
N PHE A 98 -7.55 -8.72 2.95
CA PHE A 98 -8.39 -9.88 3.17
C PHE A 98 -8.28 -10.91 2.04
N ASP A 99 -8.31 -10.47 0.78
CA ASP A 99 -8.13 -11.34 -0.39
C ASP A 99 -6.75 -12.03 -0.36
N MET A 100 -5.70 -11.30 0.02
CA MET A 100 -4.37 -11.89 0.19
C MET A 100 -4.34 -12.94 1.32
N GLU A 101 -5.05 -12.69 2.42
CA GLU A 101 -5.13 -13.65 3.51
C GLU A 101 -5.97 -14.88 3.17
N ALA A 102 -7.07 -14.70 2.46
CA ALA A 102 -7.98 -15.78 2.04
C ALA A 102 -7.36 -16.69 0.96
N SER A 103 -6.27 -16.26 0.32
CA SER A 103 -5.58 -17.09 -0.69
C SER A 103 -5.07 -18.42 -0.11
N GLU A 104 -5.10 -19.48 -0.92
CA GLU A 104 -4.55 -20.81 -0.61
C GLU A 104 -3.01 -20.85 -0.71
N SER A 105 -2.36 -19.81 -0.18
CA SER A 105 -0.91 -19.66 -0.18
C SER A 105 -0.31 -20.01 1.19
N ASP A 106 0.95 -20.45 1.19
CA ASP A 106 1.68 -20.63 2.44
C ASP A 106 1.91 -19.29 3.18
N LEU A 107 2.27 -19.37 4.46
CA LEU A 107 2.46 -18.20 5.32
C LEU A 107 3.55 -17.23 4.83
N ASN A 108 4.57 -17.74 4.13
CA ASN A 108 5.62 -16.89 3.57
C ASN A 108 5.09 -16.11 2.37
N ARG A 109 4.35 -16.75 1.46
CA ARG A 109 3.67 -16.10 0.35
C ARG A 109 2.65 -15.07 0.83
N LYS A 110 1.88 -15.36 1.88
CA LYS A 110 0.97 -14.37 2.51
C LYS A 110 1.74 -13.18 3.08
N SER A 111 2.80 -13.45 3.84
CA SER A 111 3.70 -12.41 4.35
C SER A 111 4.35 -11.59 3.24
N PHE A 112 4.64 -12.21 2.09
CA PHE A 112 5.15 -11.54 0.90
C PHE A 112 4.13 -10.53 0.38
N GLY A 113 2.89 -10.98 0.18
CA GLY A 113 1.78 -10.17 -0.28
C GLY A 113 1.53 -8.97 0.66
N PHE A 114 1.50 -9.20 1.97
CA PHE A 114 1.33 -8.11 2.95
C PHE A 114 2.47 -7.08 2.89
N LEU A 115 3.73 -7.53 2.77
CA LEU A 115 4.88 -6.64 2.59
C LEU A 115 4.77 -5.83 1.29
N LEU A 116 4.33 -6.47 0.21
CA LEU A 116 4.17 -5.84 -1.10
C LEU A 116 3.05 -4.80 -1.08
N ILE A 117 1.88 -5.12 -0.52
CA ILE A 117 0.77 -4.17 -0.32
C ILE A 117 1.26 -2.99 0.53
N SER A 118 1.99 -3.25 1.62
CA SER A 118 2.55 -2.19 2.45
C SER A 118 3.54 -1.29 1.71
N ALA A 119 4.37 -1.87 0.84
CA ALA A 119 5.29 -1.13 0.00
C ALA A 119 4.54 -0.27 -1.03
N ILE A 120 3.48 -0.79 -1.66
CA ILE A 120 2.63 -0.02 -2.59
C ILE A 120 2.04 1.19 -1.88
N VAL A 121 1.45 1.02 -0.69
CA VAL A 121 0.89 2.13 0.11
C VAL A 121 1.95 3.21 0.35
N TYR A 122 3.14 2.80 0.80
CA TYR A 122 4.23 3.73 1.07
C TYR A 122 4.70 4.48 -0.18
N TYR A 123 5.00 3.77 -1.28
CA TYR A 123 5.56 4.38 -2.49
C TYR A 123 4.53 5.24 -3.22
N THR A 124 3.25 4.88 -3.20
CA THR A 124 2.16 5.73 -3.72
C THR A 124 2.05 7.02 -2.91
N TRP A 125 2.04 6.93 -1.58
CA TRP A 125 2.02 8.12 -0.72
C TRP A 125 3.25 9.01 -0.92
N ARG A 126 4.44 8.39 -1.07
CA ARG A 126 5.68 9.11 -1.34
C ARG A 126 5.64 9.82 -2.70
N ALA A 127 5.26 9.13 -3.76
CA ALA A 127 5.15 9.71 -5.11
C ALA A 127 4.15 10.87 -5.14
N ARG A 128 3.04 10.76 -4.40
CA ARG A 128 2.07 11.83 -4.22
C ARG A 128 2.71 13.06 -3.59
N ASN A 129 3.44 12.89 -2.49
CA ASN A 129 4.11 14.01 -1.81
C ASN A 129 5.23 14.63 -2.66
N ASP A 130 6.02 13.80 -3.36
CA ASP A 130 7.09 14.28 -4.24
C ASP A 130 6.52 15.11 -5.40
N ARG A 131 5.33 14.76 -5.92
CA ARG A 131 4.61 15.54 -6.95
C ARG A 131 4.08 16.87 -6.41
N ILE A 132 3.68 16.96 -5.14
CA ILE A 132 3.14 18.18 -4.53
C ILE A 132 4.25 19.14 -4.09
N PHE A 133 5.24 18.62 -3.37
CA PHE A 133 6.22 19.44 -2.65
C PHE A 133 7.63 19.38 -3.27
N GLY A 134 7.95 18.31 -3.99
CA GLY A 134 9.29 18.06 -4.54
C GLY A 134 9.43 18.40 -6.02
N ASN A 135 8.36 18.82 -6.69
CA ASN A 135 8.29 19.05 -8.14
C ASN A 135 8.82 17.87 -8.98
N ASN A 136 8.76 16.65 -8.44
CA ASN A 136 9.25 15.45 -9.09
C ASN A 136 8.06 14.59 -9.54
N ILE A 137 7.94 14.39 -10.85
CA ILE A 137 6.86 13.62 -11.44
C ILE A 137 7.40 12.30 -11.97
N GLU A 138 7.24 11.25 -11.17
CA GLU A 138 7.60 9.90 -11.58
C GLU A 138 6.49 9.26 -12.39
N CYS A 139 6.85 8.58 -13.48
CA CYS A 139 5.91 7.78 -14.26
C CYS A 139 5.62 6.44 -13.58
N LEU A 140 4.55 5.79 -14.01
CA LEU A 140 4.07 4.54 -13.44
C LEU A 140 5.13 3.43 -13.41
N THR A 141 5.93 3.31 -14.47
CA THR A 141 6.96 2.26 -14.60
C THR A 141 8.09 2.47 -13.58
N THR A 142 8.51 3.72 -13.37
CA THR A 142 9.52 4.07 -12.36
C THR A 142 9.05 3.74 -10.96
N ILE A 143 7.82 4.13 -10.59
CA ILE A 143 7.27 3.85 -9.26
C ILE A 143 7.14 2.33 -9.03
N THR A 144 6.58 1.62 -10.02
CA THR A 144 6.44 0.16 -9.98
C THR A 144 7.79 -0.54 -9.85
N SER A 145 8.80 -0.12 -10.61
CA SER A 145 10.16 -0.67 -10.55
C SER A 145 10.79 -0.44 -9.17
N LYS A 146 10.62 0.75 -8.58
CA LYS A 146 11.07 1.04 -7.21
C LYS A 146 10.43 0.12 -6.18
N ILE A 147 9.10 -0.10 -6.28
CA ILE A 147 8.37 -1.01 -5.37
C ILE A 147 8.93 -2.43 -5.50
N LYS A 148 8.97 -2.97 -6.72
CA LYS A 148 9.45 -4.33 -6.99
C LYS A 148 10.88 -4.53 -6.50
N LYS A 149 11.80 -3.61 -6.83
CA LYS A 149 13.20 -3.64 -6.37
C LYS A 149 13.31 -3.57 -4.86
N ALA A 150 12.53 -2.71 -4.20
CA ALA A 150 12.59 -2.54 -2.76
C ALA A 150 12.10 -3.79 -2.00
N VAL A 151 11.02 -4.40 -2.48
CA VAL A 151 10.50 -5.66 -1.91
C VAL A 151 11.47 -6.81 -2.19
N TYR A 152 11.97 -6.93 -3.42
CA TYR A 152 12.97 -7.93 -3.81
C TYR A 152 14.22 -7.87 -2.92
N LEU A 153 14.83 -6.69 -2.75
CA LEU A 153 16.04 -6.55 -1.92
C LEU A 153 15.79 -6.91 -0.44
N LYS A 154 14.57 -6.68 0.06
CA LYS A 154 14.19 -7.04 1.43
C LYS A 154 14.02 -8.54 1.60
N THR A 155 13.52 -9.24 0.58
CA THR A 155 13.27 -10.69 0.63
C THR A 155 14.46 -11.52 0.17
N PHE A 156 15.32 -11.00 -0.71
CA PHE A 156 16.50 -11.69 -1.25
C PHE A 156 17.47 -12.16 -0.15
N LYS A 157 17.62 -11.40 0.93
CA LYS A 157 18.47 -11.80 2.08
C LYS A 157 17.87 -12.93 2.93
N LYS A 158 16.64 -13.38 2.65
CA LYS A 158 15.93 -14.37 3.47
C LYS A 158 15.69 -15.64 2.63
N LYS A 159 16.39 -16.73 2.97
CA LYS A 159 16.26 -18.07 2.31
C LYS A 159 14.81 -18.54 2.12
N CYS A 160 13.89 -18.13 3.00
CA CYS A 160 12.48 -18.52 2.98
C CYS A 160 11.65 -18.01 1.79
N PHE A 161 12.11 -16.99 1.03
CA PHE A 161 11.32 -16.35 -0.03
C PHE A 161 11.73 -16.70 -1.46
N GLN A 162 12.76 -17.53 -1.66
CA GLN A 162 13.30 -17.83 -3.00
C GLN A 162 12.26 -18.47 -3.94
N SER A 163 11.31 -19.26 -3.42
CA SER A 163 10.24 -19.89 -4.22
C SER A 163 9.08 -18.94 -4.58
N SER A 164 8.92 -17.82 -3.87
CA SER A 164 7.83 -16.85 -4.09
C SER A 164 8.20 -15.75 -5.09
N GLN A 165 9.45 -15.73 -5.55
CA GLN A 165 10.01 -14.72 -6.45
C GLN A 165 9.67 -14.95 -7.93
N LEU A 166 9.17 -16.12 -8.29
CA LEU A 166 8.80 -16.52 -9.67
C LEU A 166 7.65 -15.70 -10.29
N TRP A 167 7.01 -14.81 -9.52
CA TRP A 167 5.92 -13.94 -9.98
C TRP A 167 6.39 -12.55 -10.43
N PHE A 168 7.71 -12.27 -10.37
CA PHE A 168 8.29 -11.00 -10.84
C PHE A 168 8.82 -11.04 -12.27
N THR A 169 8.91 -12.23 -12.87
CA THR A 169 9.17 -12.45 -14.30
C THR A 169 7.86 -12.55 -15.06
#